data_AF-A0A644XBA6-F1
#
_entry.id   AF-A0A644XBA6-F1
#
_cell.length_a   1.000
_cell.length_b   1.000
_cell.length_c   1.000
_cell.angle_alpha   90.00
_cell.angle_beta   90.00
_cell.angle_gamma   90.00
#
_symmetry.space_group_name_H-M   'P 1'
#
loop_
_entity.id
_entity.type
_entity.pdbx_description
1 polymer ?
#
loop_
_entity_poly.entity_id
_entity_poly.type
_entity_poly.pdbx_seq_one_letter_code
_entity_poly.pdbx_strand_id
1 'polypeptide(L)' 'MDLTALEKVCLGAKLVCDTCGRWRWLDPSSTGRYIAKGWPQCCGQTMRLVTKSEQEAETNERVDS' A
#
# COMPACT_ATOMS: atom_id res chain seq x y z
N MET A 1 -3.90 -0.11 18.74
CA MET A 1 -4.18 -0.36 17.31
C MET A 1 -4.39 -1.84 17.14
N ASP A 2 -5.55 -2.24 16.63
CA ASP A 2 -5.96 -3.64 16.47
C ASP A 2 -5.30 -4.22 15.20
N LEU A 3 -4.39 -5.18 15.35
CA LEU A 3 -3.60 -5.74 14.24
C LEU A 3 -4.50 -6.41 13.19
N THR A 4 -5.62 -6.99 13.61
CA THR A 4 -6.62 -7.63 12.76
C THR A 4 -7.36 -6.67 11.84
N ALA A 5 -7.55 -5.41 12.24
CA ALA A 5 -8.11 -4.38 11.36
C ALA A 5 -7.12 -3.98 10.25
N LEU A 6 -5.83 -3.89 10.58
CA LEU A 6 -4.80 -3.51 9.61
C LEU A 6 -4.55 -4.60 8.56
N GLU A 7 -4.61 -5.87 8.94
CA GLU A 7 -4.50 -7.01 8.01
C GLU A 7 -5.64 -7.01 6.97
N LYS A 8 -6.87 -6.69 7.39
CA LYS A 8 -8.00 -6.54 6.46
C LYS A 8 -7.83 -5.37 5.50
N VAL A 9 -7.30 -4.25 5.98
CA VAL A 9 -7.05 -3.05 5.15
C VAL A 9 -5.91 -3.29 4.14
N CYS A 10 -4.95 -4.14 4.47
CA CYS A 10 -3.79 -4.43 3.63
C CYS A 10 -4.03 -5.53 2.58
N LEU A 11 -5.20 -6.19 2.59
CA LEU A 11 -5.54 -7.25 1.65
C LEU A 11 -5.70 -6.67 0.24
N GLY A 12 -4.76 -7.00 -0.65
CA GLY A 12 -4.72 -6.43 -2.01
C GLY A 12 -4.22 -4.98 -2.06
N ALA A 13 -3.53 -4.51 -1.03
CA ALA A 13 -2.85 -3.22 -1.07
C ALA A 13 -1.54 -3.33 -1.89
N LYS A 14 -1.11 -2.21 -2.48
CA LYS A 14 0.19 -2.10 -3.15
C LYS A 14 1.06 -1.06 -2.47
N LEU A 15 2.36 -1.26 -2.55
CA LEU A 15 3.37 -0.28 -2.15
C LEU A 15 3.86 0.43 -3.38
N VAL A 16 3.89 1.76 -3.36
CA VAL A 16 4.30 2.61 -4.48
C VAL A 16 5.41 3.54 -4.03
N CYS A 17 6.43 3.71 -4.89
CA CYS A 17 7.44 4.73 -4.72
C CYS A 17 6.98 6.01 -5.43
N ASP A 18 6.75 7.08 -4.69
CA ASP A 18 6.35 8.37 -5.27
C ASP A 18 7.47 9.02 -6.11
N THR A 19 8.73 8.63 -5.90
CA THR A 19 9.87 9.17 -6.65
C THR A 19 10.02 8.58 -8.04
N CYS A 20 9.92 7.25 -8.18
CA CYS A 20 10.16 6.57 -9.46
C CYS A 20 8.94 5.84 -10.03
N GLY A 21 7.80 5.88 -9.33
CA GLY A 21 6.56 5.19 -9.71
C GLY A 21 6.62 3.65 -9.60
N ARG A 22 7.73 3.07 -9.13
CA ARG A 22 7.84 1.62 -8.94
C ARG A 22 6.85 1.15 -7.90
N TRP A 23 6.12 0.09 -8.23
CA TRP A 23 5.14 -0.49 -7.32
C TRP A 23 5.36 -1.99 -7.11
N ARG A 24 4.85 -2.50 -6.00
CA ARG A 24 4.80 -3.94 -5.70
C ARG A 24 3.57 -4.27 -4.87
N TRP A 25 3.03 -5.46 -5.03
CA TRP A 25 1.95 -5.94 -4.17
C TRP A 25 2.46 -6.15 -2.74
N LEU A 26 1.63 -5.74 -1.78
CA LEU A 26 1.83 -6.08 -0.39
C LEU A 26 1.23 -7.45 -0.13
N ASP A 27 2.08 -8.39 0.25
CA ASP A 27 1.61 -9.71 0.68
C ASP A 27 1.02 -9.59 2.09
N PRO A 28 -0.25 -9.99 2.32
CA PRO A 28 -0.91 -9.82 3.60
C PRO A 28 -0.19 -10.57 4.74
N SER A 29 0.41 -11.72 4.44
CA SER A 29 1.24 -12.50 5.38
C SER A 29 2.52 -11.76 5.78
N SER A 30 2.98 -10.81 4.95
CA SER A 30 4.16 -9.99 5.21
C SER A 30 3.82 -8.66 5.88
N THR A 31 2.55 -8.23 5.86
CA THR A 31 2.10 -6.97 6.47
C THR A 31 2.49 -6.86 7.94
N GLY A 32 2.24 -7.89 8.75
CA GLY A 32 2.63 -7.91 10.17
C GLY A 32 4.14 -7.69 10.38
N ARG A 33 4.97 -8.23 9.49
CA ARG A 33 6.42 -8.04 9.52
C ARG A 33 6.82 -6.60 9.20
N TYR A 34 6.14 -5.94 8.25
CA TYR A 34 6.43 -4.54 7.91
C TYR A 34 5.95 -3.55 8.99
N ILE A 35 4.83 -3.83 9.67
CA ILE A 35 4.40 -3.01 10.82
C ILE A 35 5.49 -3.03 11.91
N ALA A 36 6.06 -4.21 12.18
CA ALA A 36 7.06 -4.37 13.23
C ALA A 36 8.46 -3.88 12.84
N LYS A 37 8.87 -4.02 11.57
CA LYS A 37 10.23 -3.73 11.10
C LYS A 37 10.36 -2.47 10.23
N GLY A 38 9.25 -1.86 9.87
CA GLY A 38 9.19 -0.74 8.92
C GLY A 38 8.88 -1.18 7.49
N TRP A 39 8.30 -0.25 6.73
CA TRP A 39 7.95 -0.41 5.32
C TRP A 39 9.20 -0.38 4.42
N PRO A 40 9.18 -1.07 3.26
CA PRO A 40 10.32 -1.09 2.36
C PRO A 40 10.60 0.31 1.80
N GLN A 41 11.87 0.60 1.58
CA GLN A 41 12.34 1.86 1.01
C GLN A 41 12.69 1.70 -0.47
N CYS A 42 12.41 2.73 -1.25
CA CYS A 42 12.76 2.86 -2.65
C CYS A 42 13.19 4.32 -2.91
N CYS A 43 14.25 4.53 -3.70
CA CYS A 43 14.82 5.87 -3.95
C CYS A 43 15.20 6.65 -2.68
N GLY A 44 15.56 5.96 -1.59
CA GLY A 44 15.88 6.58 -0.31
C GLY A 44 14.66 7.03 0.52
N GLN A 45 13.44 6.76 0.04
CA GLN A 45 12.19 7.09 0.73
C GLN A 45 11.39 5.83 1.04
N THR A 46 10.60 5.86 2.11
CA THR A 46 9.67 4.79 2.44
C THR A 46 8.56 4.73 1.39
N MET A 47 8.29 3.55 0.85
CA MET A 47 7.20 3.38 -0.12
C MET A 47 5.84 3.64 0.53
N ARG A 48 4.97 4.35 -0.18
CA ARG A 48 3.60 4.64 0.24
C ARG A 48 2.73 3.39 0.11
N LEU A 49 1.94 3.10 1.13
CA LEU A 49 0.88 2.11 1.06
C LEU A 49 -0.33 2.71 0.33
N VAL A 50 -0.80 2.03 -0.70
CA VAL A 50 -2.04 2.35 -1.40
C VAL A 50 -3.00 1.19 -1.19
N THR A 51 -4.06 1.45 -0.42
CA THR A 51 -5.08 0.45 -0.08
C THR A 51 -5.98 0.15 -1.27
N LYS A 52 -6.76 -0.93 -1.20
CA LYS A 52 -7.73 -1.25 -2.26
C LYS A 52 -8.77 -0.12 -2.43
N SER A 53 -9.23 0.46 -1.32
CA SER A 53 -10.19 1.56 -1.35
C SER A 53 -9.65 2.83 -2.02
N GLU A 54 -8.37 3.16 -1.81
CA GLU A 54 -7.72 4.27 -2.53
C GLU A 54 -7.59 3.98 -4.03
N GLN A 55 -7.29 2.73 -4.41
CA GLN A 55 -7.21 2.35 -5.83
C GLN A 55 -8.57 2.44 -6.53
N GLU A 56 -9.65 2.07 -5.84
CA GLU A 56 -11.02 2.18 -6.35
C GLU A 56 -11.44 3.66 -6.50
N ALA A 57 -11.03 4.52 -5.57
CA ALA A 57 -11.26 5.97 -5.66
C ALA A 57 -10.53 6.59 -6.87
N GLU A 58 -9.24 6.28 -7.06
CA GLU A 58 -8.47 6.75 -8.24
C GLU A 58 -9.04 6.25 -9.57
N THR A 59 -9.67 5.07 -9.59
CA THR A 59 -10.27 4.51 -10.80
C THR A 59 -11.59 5.21 -11.15
N ASN A 60 -12.34 5.65 -10.14
CA ASN A 60 -13.63 6.31 -10.33
C ASN A 60 -13.51 7.77 -10.81
N GLU A 61 -12.36 8.42 -10.59
CA GLU A 61 -12.10 9.79 -11.09
C GLU A 61 -11.70 9.84 -12.58
N ARG A 62 -11.46 8.70 -13.23
CA ARG A 62 -11.16 8.63 -14.68
C ARG A 62 -12.40 8.43 -15.57
N VAL A 63 -13.58 8.30 -14.97
CA VAL A 63 -14.86 8.12 -15.68
C VAL A 63 -15.71 9.39 -15.53
N ASP A 64 -15.11 10.57 -15.71
CA ASP A 64 -15.86 11.85 -15.81
C ASP A 64 -14.99 12.94 -16.51
N SER A 65 -14.36 12.59 -17.64
CA SER A 65 -13.66 13.55 -18.51
C SER A 65 -13.90 13.26 -19.98
#